data_AF-A0A7X4FD65-F1
#
_entry.id   AF-A0A7X4FD65-F1
#
_cell.length_a   1.000
_cell.length_b   1.000
_cell.length_c   1.000
_cell.angle_alpha   90.00
_cell.angle_beta   90.00
_cell.angle_gamma   90.00
#
_symmetry.space_group_name_H-M   'P 1'
#
loop_
_entity.id
_entity.type
_entity.pdbx_description
1 polymer ?
#
loop_
_entity_poly.entity_id
_entity_poly.type
_entity_poly.pdbx_seq_one_letter_code
_entity_poly.pdbx_strand_id
1 'polypeptide(L)'
;MSIEKTYNQCDAALKELKDYNEKRQQPEFHISNEEKAELDEIVNTAITNATRIIAREGDRNWPGVFREMHKNLADLYLELDEHDKVRAACERMQDYGEVGRQEADEILESLKEKEG
;
A
#
# COMPACT_ATOMS: atom_id res chain seq x y z
N MET A 1 -10.78 -10.29 -12.70
CA MET A 1 -10.26 -9.55 -11.53
C MET A 1 -11.27 -8.46 -11.23
N SER A 2 -11.80 -8.41 -10.00
CA SER A 2 -12.80 -7.41 -9.59
C SER A 2 -12.08 -6.28 -8.85
N ILE A 3 -12.37 -5.03 -9.22
CA ILE A 3 -11.80 -3.83 -8.58
C ILE A 3 -12.15 -3.80 -7.08
N GLU A 4 -13.41 -4.06 -6.74
CA GLU A 4 -13.89 -4.16 -5.34
C GLU A 4 -13.14 -5.24 -4.55
N LYS A 5 -12.92 -6.41 -5.16
CA LYS A 5 -12.14 -7.47 -4.52
C LYS A 5 -10.71 -7.01 -4.23
N THR A 6 -10.11 -6.24 -5.14
CA THR A 6 -8.75 -5.72 -4.94
C THR A 6 -8.69 -4.67 -3.84
N TYR A 7 -9.69 -3.78 -3.71
CA TYR A 7 -9.79 -2.89 -2.55
C TYR A 7 -9.83 -3.67 -1.24
N ASN A 8 -10.74 -4.64 -1.12
CA ASN A 8 -10.85 -5.46 0.09
C ASN A 8 -9.54 -6.21 0.43
N GLN A 9 -8.79 -6.62 -0.58
CA GLN A 9 -7.48 -7.24 -0.39
C GLN A 9 -6.42 -6.24 0.09
N CYS A 10 -6.41 -5.01 -0.43
CA CYS A 10 -5.51 -3.96 0.03
C CYS A 10 -5.83 -3.57 1.48
N ASP A 11 -7.10 -3.37 1.81
CA ASP A 11 -7.53 -3.00 3.16
C ASP A 11 -7.17 -4.08 4.18
N ALA A 12 -7.43 -5.35 3.85
CA ALA A 12 -7.07 -6.47 4.70
C ALA A 12 -5.56 -6.58 4.88
N ALA A 13 -4.78 -6.49 3.79
CA ALA A 13 -3.32 -6.54 3.85
C ALA A 13 -2.74 -5.39 4.68
N LEU A 14 -3.25 -4.17 4.51
CA LEU A 14 -2.80 -3.00 5.26
C LEU A 14 -3.10 -3.15 6.74
N LYS A 15 -4.31 -3.63 7.09
CA LYS A 15 -4.67 -3.90 8.48
C LYS A 15 -3.76 -4.95 9.10
N GLU A 16 -3.60 -6.12 8.48
CA GLU A 16 -2.76 -7.19 9.02
C GLU A 16 -1.29 -6.76 9.17
N LEU A 17 -0.78 -5.97 8.21
CA LEU A 17 0.59 -5.46 8.25
C LEU A 17 0.80 -4.41 9.35
N LYS A 18 -0.18 -3.51 9.57
CA LYS A 18 -0.16 -2.57 10.70
C LYS A 18 -0.23 -3.29 12.04
N ASP A 19 -1.17 -4.23 12.18
CA ASP A 19 -1.31 -5.06 13.38
C ASP A 19 0.01 -5.82 13.67
N TYR A 20 0.68 -6.34 12.63
CA TYR A 20 2.00 -6.96 12.75
C TYR A 20 3.08 -5.97 13.20
N ASN A 21 3.14 -4.79 12.59
CA ASN A 21 4.12 -3.75 12.91
C ASN A 21 3.97 -3.20 14.33
N GLU A 22 2.75 -3.09 14.84
CA GLU A 22 2.49 -2.73 16.24
C GLU A 22 2.91 -3.85 17.20
N LYS A 23 2.53 -5.11 16.89
CA LYS A 23 2.87 -6.25 17.74
C LYS A 23 4.37 -6.50 17.83
N ARG A 24 5.12 -6.37 16.72
CA ARG A 24 6.57 -6.60 16.71
C ARG A 24 7.39 -5.59 17.52
N GLN A 25 6.79 -4.49 17.97
CA GLN A 25 7.43 -3.56 18.92
C GLN A 25 7.37 -4.08 20.37
N GLN A 26 6.56 -5.09 20.65
CA GLN A 26 6.41 -5.65 22.00
C GLN A 26 7.57 -6.63 22.30
N PRO A 27 8.19 -6.58 23.49
CA PRO A 27 9.36 -7.42 23.82
C PRO A 27 9.15 -8.93 23.70
N GLU A 28 7.93 -9.40 23.96
CA GLU A 28 7.56 -10.83 23.97
C GLU A 28 6.95 -11.31 22.65
N PHE A 29 6.89 -10.44 21.62
CA PHE A 29 6.28 -10.83 20.36
C PHE A 29 7.19 -11.81 19.60
N HIS A 30 6.61 -12.97 19.29
CA HIS A 30 7.20 -13.96 18.42
C HIS A 30 6.19 -14.32 17.34
N ILE A 31 6.65 -14.33 16.09
CA ILE A 31 5.90 -14.82 14.94
C ILE A 31 6.59 -16.09 14.43
N SER A 32 5.82 -17.11 14.11
CA SER A 32 6.33 -18.30 13.43
C SER A 32 6.67 -18.01 11.97
N ASN A 33 7.46 -18.88 11.35
CA ASN A 33 7.75 -18.77 9.92
C ASN A 33 6.49 -18.95 9.08
N GLU A 34 5.57 -19.81 9.53
CA GLU A 34 4.29 -20.06 8.90
C GLU A 34 3.39 -18.81 8.94
N GLU A 35 3.20 -18.20 10.11
CA GLU A 35 2.42 -16.96 10.25
C GLU A 35 3.03 -15.80 9.43
N LYS A 36 4.36 -15.71 9.38
CA LYS A 36 5.04 -14.71 8.57
C LYS A 36 4.82 -14.96 7.07
N ALA A 37 4.90 -16.21 6.62
CA ALA A 37 4.66 -16.58 5.23
C ALA A 37 3.21 -16.29 4.81
N GLU A 38 2.23 -16.54 5.68
CA GLU A 38 0.82 -16.20 5.44
C GLU A 38 0.62 -14.68 5.30
N LEU A 39 1.21 -13.89 6.20
CA LEU A 39 1.19 -12.43 6.10
C LEU A 39 1.81 -11.95 4.77
N ASP A 40 2.97 -12.49 4.41
CA ASP A 40 3.65 -12.15 3.17
C ASP A 40 2.81 -12.52 1.94
N GLU A 41 2.11 -13.66 1.95
CA GLU A 41 1.20 -14.05 0.87
C GLU A 41 0.03 -13.06 0.72
N ILE A 42 -0.58 -12.64 1.83
CA ILE A 42 -1.68 -11.67 1.84
C ILE A 42 -1.21 -10.34 1.23
N VAL A 43 -0.09 -9.81 1.71
CA VAL A 43 0.47 -8.53 1.25
C VAL A 43 0.90 -8.61 -0.22
N ASN A 44 1.63 -9.66 -0.62
CA ASN A 44 2.07 -9.83 -2.01
C ASN A 44 0.89 -10.00 -2.98
N THR A 45 -0.18 -10.66 -2.54
CA THR A 45 -1.41 -10.81 -3.34
C THR A 45 -2.08 -9.47 -3.55
N ALA A 46 -2.18 -8.63 -2.51
CA ALA A 46 -2.75 -7.28 -2.61
C ALA A 46 -1.94 -6.41 -3.57
N ILE A 47 -0.61 -6.35 -3.39
CA ILE A 47 0.31 -5.59 -4.25
C ILE A 47 0.19 -6.04 -5.71
N THR A 48 0.22 -7.35 -5.95
CA THR A 48 0.12 -7.92 -7.31
C THR A 48 -1.19 -7.51 -7.99
N ASN A 49 -2.31 -7.58 -7.29
CA ASN A 49 -3.60 -7.26 -7.88
C ASN A 49 -3.79 -5.75 -8.09
N ALA A 50 -3.34 -4.91 -7.15
CA ALA A 50 -3.34 -3.45 -7.35
C ALA A 50 -2.49 -3.05 -8.55
N THR A 51 -1.28 -3.61 -8.67
CA THR A 51 -0.38 -3.38 -9.82
C THR A 51 -1.01 -3.80 -11.14
N ARG A 52 -1.74 -4.93 -11.17
CA ARG A 52 -2.47 -5.37 -12.39
C ARG A 52 -3.61 -4.43 -12.79
N ILE A 53 -4.22 -3.72 -11.83
CA ILE A 53 -5.22 -2.69 -12.14
C ILE A 53 -4.51 -1.47 -12.73
N ILE A 54 -3.44 -0.99 -12.09
CA ILE A 54 -2.63 0.15 -12.57
C ILE A 54 -2.06 -0.11 -13.97
N ALA A 55 -1.70 -1.35 -14.31
CA ALA A 55 -1.23 -1.70 -15.65
C ALA A 55 -2.26 -1.46 -16.78
N ARG A 56 -3.50 -1.09 -16.44
CA ARG A 56 -4.55 -0.67 -17.38
C ARG A 56 -4.61 0.86 -17.56
N GLU A 57 -3.74 1.62 -16.89
CA GLU A 57 -3.56 3.05 -17.16
C GLU A 57 -3.26 3.26 -18.65
N GLY A 58 -3.92 4.24 -19.27
CA GLY A 58 -3.86 4.48 -20.72
C GLY A 58 -4.85 3.66 -21.54
N ASP A 59 -5.21 2.46 -21.10
CA ASP A 59 -6.22 1.61 -21.77
C ASP A 59 -7.64 1.86 -21.27
N ARG A 60 -7.79 2.26 -20.00
CA ARG A 60 -9.07 2.50 -19.33
C ARG A 60 -9.10 3.91 -18.76
N ASN A 61 -10.31 4.48 -18.68
CA ASN A 61 -10.52 5.79 -18.09
C ASN A 61 -11.16 5.65 -16.69
N TRP A 62 -10.37 5.17 -15.73
CA TRP A 62 -10.78 5.05 -14.32
C TRP A 62 -9.84 5.83 -13.39
N PRO A 63 -9.74 7.16 -13.56
CA PRO A 63 -8.74 7.97 -12.86
C PRO A 63 -8.86 7.86 -11.34
N GLY A 64 -10.08 7.81 -10.80
CA GLY A 64 -10.30 7.60 -9.37
C GLY A 64 -9.77 6.24 -8.88
N VAL A 65 -10.03 5.17 -9.63
CA VAL A 65 -9.54 3.82 -9.28
C VAL A 65 -8.02 3.77 -9.33
N PHE A 66 -7.39 4.34 -10.35
CA PHE A 66 -5.93 4.31 -10.46
C PHE A 66 -5.26 5.13 -9.36
N ARG A 67 -5.76 6.34 -9.07
CA ARG A 67 -5.29 7.13 -7.93
C ARG A 67 -5.34 6.32 -6.64
N GLU A 68 -6.48 5.70 -6.35
CA GLU A 68 -6.67 4.93 -5.12
C GLU A 68 -5.81 3.66 -5.09
N MET A 69 -5.55 3.02 -6.24
CA MET A 69 -4.60 1.90 -6.29
C MET A 69 -3.16 2.35 -6.00
N HIS A 70 -2.73 3.51 -6.52
CA HIS A 70 -1.41 4.07 -6.16
C HIS A 70 -1.34 4.43 -4.68
N LYS A 71 -2.41 4.99 -4.11
CA LYS A 71 -2.52 5.25 -2.66
C LYS A 71 -2.36 3.96 -1.85
N ASN A 72 -3.13 2.94 -2.18
CA ASN A 72 -3.06 1.64 -1.50
C ASN A 72 -1.65 1.02 -1.59
N LEU A 73 -0.99 1.14 -2.74
CA LEU A 73 0.40 0.69 -2.87
C LEU A 73 1.35 1.53 -2.00
N ALA A 74 1.21 2.85 -1.98
CA ALA A 74 2.04 3.72 -1.15
C ALA A 74 1.90 3.39 0.35
N ASP A 75 0.67 3.19 0.84
CA ASP A 75 0.39 2.81 2.23
C ASP A 75 0.98 1.43 2.58
N LEU A 76 0.84 0.44 1.70
CA LEU A 76 1.45 -0.88 1.91
C LEU A 76 2.97 -0.81 1.93
N TYR A 77 3.58 -0.06 1.00
CA TYR A 77 5.03 0.12 0.97
C TYR A 77 5.56 0.90 2.17
N LEU A 78 4.78 1.84 2.71
CA LEU A 78 5.13 2.58 3.92
C LEU A 78 5.20 1.67 5.15
N GLU A 79 4.31 0.67 5.24
CA GLU A 79 4.36 -0.32 6.31
C GLU A 79 5.40 -1.42 6.09
N LEU A 80 5.86 -1.61 4.86
CA LEU A 80 6.98 -2.52 4.53
C LEU A 80 8.36 -1.86 4.65
N ASP A 81 8.44 -0.58 5.05
CA ASP A 81 9.66 0.22 5.06
C ASP A 81 10.34 0.31 3.66
N GLU A 82 9.54 0.25 2.59
CA GLU A 82 9.96 0.27 1.18
C GLU A 82 9.94 1.70 0.61
N HIS A 83 10.76 2.59 1.18
CA HIS A 83 10.65 4.05 1.04
C HIS A 83 10.70 4.54 -0.41
N ASP A 84 11.54 3.94 -1.26
CA ASP A 84 11.64 4.31 -2.68
C ASP A 84 10.34 4.01 -3.44
N LYS A 85 9.66 2.92 -3.08
CA LYS A 85 8.37 2.54 -3.69
C LYS A 85 7.24 3.43 -3.20
N VAL A 86 7.28 3.88 -1.94
CA VAL A 86 6.35 4.90 -1.41
C VAL A 86 6.46 6.17 -2.26
N ARG A 87 7.68 6.71 -2.41
CA ARG A 87 7.92 7.94 -3.18
C ARG A 87 7.46 7.80 -4.63
N ALA A 88 7.77 6.69 -5.28
CA ALA A 88 7.33 6.44 -6.66
C ALA A 88 5.80 6.38 -6.80
N ALA A 89 5.10 5.71 -5.87
CA ALA A 89 3.64 5.66 -5.88
C ALA A 89 3.03 7.05 -5.63
N CYS A 90 3.56 7.81 -4.66
CA CYS A 90 3.15 9.19 -4.39
C CYS A 90 3.36 10.11 -5.61
N GLU A 91 4.47 10.00 -6.34
CA GLU A 91 4.71 10.76 -7.57
C GLU A 91 3.60 10.49 -8.61
N ARG A 92 3.21 9.23 -8.80
CA ARG A 92 2.09 8.86 -9.69
C ARG A 92 0.75 9.40 -9.22
N MET A 93 0.50 9.49 -7.92
CA MET A 93 -0.74 10.07 -7.38
C MET A 93 -0.90 11.55 -7.75
N GLN A 94 0.20 12.30 -7.84
CA GLN A 94 0.16 13.74 -8.16
C GLN A 94 -0.40 14.03 -9.57
N ASP A 95 -0.32 13.07 -10.48
CA ASP A 95 -0.91 13.14 -11.83
C ASP A 95 -2.46 13.24 -11.78
N TYR A 96 -3.08 12.84 -10.67
CA TYR A 96 -4.54 12.80 -10.48
C TYR A 96 -5.14 14.08 -9.88
N GLY A 97 -4.43 15.20 -9.99
CA GLY A 97 -4.93 16.52 -9.60
C GLY A 97 -4.74 16.85 -8.13
N GLU A 98 -5.53 17.78 -7.62
CA GLU A 98 -5.37 18.31 -6.25
C GLU A 98 -5.55 17.24 -5.18
N VAL A 99 -6.57 16.38 -5.33
CA VAL A 99 -6.82 15.28 -4.38
C VAL A 99 -5.62 14.34 -4.33
N GLY A 100 -5.08 13.94 -5.49
CA GLY A 100 -3.92 13.06 -5.53
C GLY A 100 -2.66 13.68 -4.92
N ARG A 101 -2.46 15.00 -5.06
CA ARG A 101 -1.36 15.72 -4.39
C ARG A 101 -1.52 15.75 -2.87
N GLN A 102 -2.71 16.08 -2.37
CA GLN A 102 -2.97 16.13 -0.93
C GLN A 102 -2.75 14.76 -0.29
N GLU A 103 -3.30 13.69 -0.89
CA GLU A 103 -3.10 12.33 -0.38
C GLU A 103 -1.63 11.89 -0.45
N ALA A 104 -0.89 12.29 -1.49
CA ALA A 104 0.54 12.00 -1.59
C ALA A 104 1.35 12.74 -0.52
N ASP A 105 1.03 14.01 -0.24
CA ASP A 105 1.71 14.81 0.77
C ASP A 105 1.51 14.22 2.18
N GLU A 106 0.30 13.75 2.52
CA GLU A 106 0.00 13.08 3.80
C GLU A 106 0.86 11.80 4.00
N ILE A 107 1.00 10.99 2.96
CA ILE A 107 1.80 9.76 3.01
C ILE A 107 3.30 10.10 3.10
N LEU A 108 3.76 11.10 2.35
CA LEU A 108 5.16 11.54 2.41
C LEU A 108 5.52 12.19 3.74
N GLU A 109 4.59 12.84 4.42
CA GLU A 109 4.77 13.32 5.80
C GLU A 109 4.94 12.14 6.76
N SER A 110 4.05 11.14 6.67
CA SER A 110 4.15 9.90 7.46
C SER A 110 5.48 9.16 7.23
N LEU A 111 5.98 9.14 5.99
CA LEU A 111 7.29 8.56 5.67
C LEU A 111 8.43 9.31 6.37
N LYS A 112 8.40 10.64 6.38
CA LYS A 112 9.44 11.45 7.05
C LYS A 112 9.45 11.21 8.56
N GLU A 113 8.28 11.06 9.17
CA GLU A 113 8.15 10.73 10.59
C GLU A 113 8.74 9.36 10.93
N LYS A 114 8.63 8.38 10.03
CA LYS A 114 9.26 7.05 10.18
C LYS A 114 10.78 7.06 9.94
N GLU A 115 11.28 8.01 9.15
CA GLU A 115 12.72 8.16 8.85
C GLU A 115 13.50 8.94 9.94
N GLY A 116 12.81 9.73 10.77
CA GLY A 116 13.38 10.59 11.82
C GLY A 116 13.59 9.89 13.15
#